data_AF-A0AAU8GV00-F1
#
_entry.id   AF-A0AAU8GV00-F1
#
_cell.length_a   1.000
_cell.length_b   1.000
_cell.length_c   1.000
_cell.angle_alpha   90.00
_cell.angle_beta   90.00
_cell.angle_gamma   90.00
#
_symmetry.space_group_name_H-M   'P 1'
#
loop_
_entity.id
_entity.type
_entity.pdbx_description
1 polymer ?
#
loop_
_entity_poly.entity_id
_entity_poly.type
_entity_poly.pdbx_seq_one_letter_code
_entity_poly.pdbx_strand_id
1 'polypeptide(L)'
;MLFFVLCLIYVKPCYAEVDYFKNFKETLLSYFPFIAGKVVKLENNKLTLDKGYKEGVKKGQRVVIFEETVPLIHPVTRQVIGKSEKIVGSAEVVSVEENSSVAELLEGNISSSEPLLFKIPKSKIKILYAQGDTEWAVGEGYYRDLKDTERFELIDAPVNVTDVEKLLKHPGNADVLLLLKQSKQDGNLKLSQELYWIKDKKLFSRTEIELPSLALNELRKKYASLIVPEGHTLLSFRLSKSINRIAVGNFDGISPNQILIASDSEVSLYTIDVDLKLKSNYSIAVSGDVLWFDTGDIDRDGKDEIVITIKKDERVISLIIKWVGDGFNEIARLNDVFLRIYDGRLIAQSYSPSSGFDGEIFYIKPQQSGYQTKAALKLPVKANIYDFYLFGNIMFKWEDDGSLAVYDNKGVSLWRSQEPLGYGLQYEKQTGIAMLSLGKWKVQSRIKPLSNGIIVIEKKPLLGLVNVSTLGYKSSTLHLLQWTGIGIEDTSITEEMSGEILDYAVSSDKLFVLVKPPFGFNPKRLLQGESPFETILHILSFKY
;
A
#
# COMPACT_ATOMS: atom_id res chain seq x y z
N MET A 1 17.85 -36.64 50.46
CA MET A 1 17.54 -35.19 50.47
C MET A 1 17.73 -34.70 49.04
N LEU A 2 16.61 -34.33 48.40
CA LEU A 2 16.41 -34.28 46.95
C LEU A 2 16.90 -32.93 46.38
N PHE A 3 17.78 -32.96 45.37
CA PHE A 3 18.18 -31.77 44.60
C PHE A 3 17.37 -31.77 43.30
N PHE A 4 16.36 -30.91 43.21
CA PHE A 4 15.50 -30.78 42.02
C PHE A 4 16.02 -29.60 41.19
N VAL A 5 16.65 -29.91 40.05
CA VAL A 5 17.04 -28.92 39.03
C VAL A 5 15.83 -28.70 38.14
N LEU A 6 15.26 -27.49 38.19
CA LEU A 6 14.15 -27.07 37.33
C LEU A 6 14.72 -26.47 36.02
N CYS A 7 14.80 -27.27 34.96
CA CYS A 7 15.03 -26.77 33.60
C CYS A 7 13.73 -26.14 33.07
N LEU A 8 13.66 -24.81 33.07
CA LEU A 8 12.64 -24.05 32.34
C LEU A 8 13.00 -24.04 30.85
N ILE A 9 12.33 -24.91 30.09
CA ILE A 9 12.35 -24.89 28.62
C ILE A 9 11.56 -23.65 28.18
N TYR A 10 12.26 -22.64 27.68
CA TYR A 10 11.67 -21.53 26.94
C TYR A 10 11.14 -22.08 25.60
N VAL A 11 9.88 -22.49 25.59
CA VAL A 11 9.15 -22.75 24.34
C VAL A 11 8.83 -21.39 23.73
N LYS A 12 9.60 -20.97 22.71
CA LYS A 12 9.18 -19.87 21.84
C LYS A 12 7.84 -20.28 21.20
N PRO A 13 6.79 -19.44 21.24
CA PRO A 13 5.61 -19.70 20.42
C PRO A 13 6.05 -19.69 18.96
N CYS A 14 6.08 -20.87 18.35
CA CYS A 14 6.19 -21.01 16.91
C CYS A 14 4.84 -20.59 16.34
N TYR A 15 4.69 -19.29 16.06
CA TYR A 15 3.67 -18.85 15.13
C TYR A 15 4.06 -19.44 13.78
N ALA A 16 3.30 -20.43 13.31
CA ALA A 16 3.41 -20.87 11.93
C ALA A 16 3.12 -19.65 11.04
N GLU A 17 4.12 -19.20 10.29
CA GLU A 17 3.94 -18.14 9.31
C GLU A 17 2.92 -18.65 8.28
N VAL A 18 1.79 -17.94 8.14
CA VAL A 18 0.74 -18.33 7.22
C VAL A 18 1.20 -18.01 5.80
N ASP A 19 1.45 -19.06 5.01
CA ASP A 19 1.85 -18.95 3.61
C ASP A 19 0.61 -18.71 2.73
N TYR A 20 0.28 -17.43 2.56
CA TYR A 20 -0.90 -16.98 1.80
C TYR A 20 -0.84 -17.36 0.31
N PHE A 21 0.36 -17.54 -0.24
CA PHE A 21 0.56 -17.78 -1.68
C PHE A 21 0.97 -19.22 -1.99
N LYS A 22 0.87 -20.14 -1.02
CA LYS A 22 1.30 -21.53 -1.13
C LYS A 22 0.84 -22.20 -2.43
N ASN A 23 -0.45 -22.12 -2.76
CA ASN A 23 -1.01 -22.76 -3.96
C ASN A 23 -0.41 -22.18 -5.26
N PHE A 24 -0.28 -20.85 -5.36
CA PHE A 24 0.35 -20.21 -6.52
C PHE A 24 1.80 -20.64 -6.69
N LYS A 25 2.56 -20.61 -5.59
CA LYS A 25 3.97 -21.01 -5.53
C LYS A 25 4.17 -22.48 -5.91
N GLU A 26 3.41 -23.39 -5.30
CA GLU A 26 3.46 -24.84 -5.60
C GLU A 26 3.06 -25.13 -7.05
N THR A 27 2.02 -24.44 -7.55
CA THR A 27 1.61 -24.57 -8.95
C THR A 27 2.72 -24.17 -9.90
N LEU A 28 3.38 -23.02 -9.66
CA LEU A 28 4.49 -22.56 -10.48
C LEU A 28 5.70 -23.51 -10.39
N LEU A 29 6.12 -23.90 -9.18
CA LEU A 29 7.23 -24.81 -8.95
C LEU A 29 7.03 -26.17 -9.64
N SER A 30 5.79 -26.68 -9.67
CA SER A 30 5.48 -27.97 -10.31
C SER A 30 5.68 -27.97 -11.84
N TYR A 31 5.84 -26.81 -12.50
CA TYR A 31 6.27 -26.75 -13.91
C TYR A 31 7.79 -26.82 -14.09
N PHE A 32 8.57 -26.67 -13.02
CA PHE A 32 10.03 -26.60 -13.06
C PHE A 32 10.76 -27.58 -12.11
N PRO A 33 10.33 -28.85 -11.99
CA PRO A 33 11.01 -29.83 -11.15
C PRO A 33 12.37 -30.23 -11.73
N PHE A 34 13.24 -30.79 -10.90
CA PHE A 34 14.54 -31.29 -11.35
C PHE A 34 14.42 -32.73 -11.86
N ILE A 35 14.11 -32.87 -13.15
CA ILE A 35 13.93 -34.16 -13.82
C ILE A 35 14.95 -34.29 -14.95
N ALA A 36 15.57 -35.47 -15.07
CA ALA A 36 16.38 -35.87 -16.21
C ALA A 36 16.06 -37.32 -16.58
N GLY A 37 16.13 -37.64 -17.87
CA GLY A 37 15.78 -38.96 -18.38
C GLY A 37 16.21 -39.16 -19.83
N LYS A 38 15.69 -40.22 -20.43
CA LYS A 38 15.99 -40.65 -21.80
C LYS A 38 14.77 -40.45 -22.70
N VAL A 39 15.05 -40.08 -23.94
CA VAL A 39 14.06 -40.16 -25.02
C VAL A 39 14.08 -41.59 -25.56
N VAL A 40 12.99 -42.33 -25.36
CA VAL A 40 12.86 -43.74 -25.77
C VAL A 40 12.37 -43.88 -27.21
N LYS A 41 11.65 -42.88 -27.74
CA LYS A 41 11.11 -42.93 -29.11
C LYS A 41 10.97 -41.52 -29.69
N LEU A 42 11.25 -41.37 -30.99
CA LEU A 42 10.97 -40.16 -31.77
C LEU A 42 10.20 -40.55 -33.04
N GLU A 43 8.95 -40.08 -33.18
CA GLU A 43 8.11 -40.28 -34.35
C GLU A 43 7.26 -39.03 -34.62
N ASN A 44 7.23 -38.54 -35.86
CA ASN A 44 6.37 -37.42 -36.29
C ASN A 44 6.41 -36.21 -35.32
N ASN A 45 7.62 -35.74 -34.96
CA ASN A 45 7.86 -34.66 -33.99
C ASN A 45 7.37 -34.93 -32.56
N LYS A 46 6.98 -36.18 -32.23
CA LYS A 46 6.64 -36.60 -30.87
C LYS A 46 7.76 -37.43 -30.27
N LEU A 47 8.12 -37.09 -29.06
CA LEU A 47 9.15 -37.71 -28.23
C LEU A 47 8.45 -38.49 -27.12
N THR A 48 8.77 -39.77 -26.95
CA THR A 48 8.38 -40.54 -25.76
C THR A 48 9.52 -40.46 -24.75
N LEU A 49 9.21 -40.03 -23.54
CA LEU A 49 10.15 -39.84 -22.43
C LEU A 49 9.97 -40.95 -21.39
N ASP A 50 11.06 -41.39 -20.77
CA ASP A 50 11.08 -42.47 -19.76
C ASP A 50 10.70 -42.01 -18.32
N LYS A 51 9.94 -40.92 -18.23
CA LYS A 51 9.45 -40.33 -16.97
C LYS A 51 7.99 -39.93 -17.11
N GLY A 52 7.20 -40.21 -16.08
CA GLY A 52 5.78 -39.94 -15.99
C GLY A 52 5.42 -39.12 -14.76
N TYR A 53 4.16 -39.19 -14.34
CA TYR A 53 3.67 -38.38 -13.21
C TYR A 53 4.33 -38.77 -11.88
N LYS A 54 4.82 -40.02 -11.74
CA LYS A 54 5.53 -40.48 -10.53
C LYS A 54 6.82 -39.70 -10.29
N GLU A 55 7.49 -39.30 -11.35
CA GLU A 55 8.72 -38.51 -11.28
C GLU A 55 8.46 -36.99 -11.31
N GLY A 56 7.20 -36.57 -11.29
CA GLY A 56 6.81 -35.16 -11.30
C GLY A 56 6.65 -34.55 -12.70
N VAL A 57 6.60 -35.39 -13.75
CA VAL A 57 6.28 -34.90 -15.10
C VAL A 57 4.80 -34.52 -15.15
N LYS A 58 4.49 -33.37 -15.76
CA LYS A 58 3.10 -32.94 -15.98
C LYS A 58 2.93 -32.26 -17.33
N LYS A 59 1.69 -32.26 -17.82
CA LYS A 59 1.31 -31.59 -19.06
C LYS A 59 1.66 -30.09 -19.03
N GLY A 60 2.18 -29.57 -20.14
CA GLY A 60 2.58 -28.17 -20.31
C GLY A 60 4.01 -27.85 -19.84
N GLN A 61 4.72 -28.80 -19.23
CA GLN A 61 6.15 -28.65 -18.92
C GLN A 61 6.99 -28.61 -20.20
N ARG A 62 8.06 -27.82 -20.19
CA ARG A 62 9.06 -27.79 -21.27
C ARG A 62 10.34 -28.47 -20.83
N VAL A 63 10.84 -29.33 -21.72
CA VAL A 63 12.09 -30.07 -21.54
C VAL A 63 13.10 -29.63 -22.58
N VAL A 64 14.37 -29.64 -22.20
CA VAL A 64 15.50 -29.46 -23.11
C VAL A 64 15.97 -30.84 -23.55
N ILE A 65 16.12 -31.04 -24.86
CA ILE A 65 16.66 -32.26 -25.46
C ILE A 65 18.14 -32.04 -25.77
N PHE A 66 18.99 -32.98 -25.37
CA PHE A 66 20.43 -32.86 -25.51
C PHE A 66 21.11 -34.21 -25.78
N GLU A 67 22.32 -34.11 -26.34
CA GLU A 67 23.25 -35.22 -26.54
C GLU A 67 24.40 -35.10 -25.52
N GLU A 68 24.80 -36.23 -24.93
CA GLU A 68 26.01 -36.31 -24.11
C GLU A 68 27.24 -36.39 -25.02
N THR A 69 28.13 -35.41 -24.93
CA THR A 69 29.36 -35.32 -25.73
C THR A 69 30.59 -35.64 -24.87
N VAL A 70 31.75 -35.12 -25.23
CA VAL A 70 33.04 -35.47 -24.60
C VAL A 70 33.06 -35.22 -23.09
N PRO A 71 33.83 -36.03 -22.31
CA PRO A 71 34.00 -35.82 -20.88
C PRO A 71 34.54 -34.42 -20.57
N LEU A 72 33.90 -33.75 -19.60
CA LEU A 72 34.30 -32.45 -19.07
C LEU A 72 35.34 -32.69 -17.98
N ILE A 73 36.59 -32.27 -18.23
CA ILE A 73 37.75 -32.56 -17.37
C ILE A 73 38.14 -31.30 -16.60
N HIS A 74 38.33 -31.42 -15.28
CA HIS A 74 38.81 -30.31 -14.47
C HIS A 74 40.24 -29.92 -14.91
N PRO A 75 40.51 -28.65 -15.26
CA PRO A 75 41.80 -28.25 -15.83
C PRO A 75 42.98 -28.52 -14.87
N VAL A 76 42.75 -28.38 -13.56
CA VAL A 76 43.77 -28.63 -12.53
C VAL A 76 43.83 -30.09 -12.04
N THR A 77 42.71 -30.68 -11.58
CA THR A 77 42.71 -32.01 -10.95
C THR A 77 42.70 -33.17 -11.96
N ARG A 78 42.47 -32.89 -13.25
CA ARG A 78 42.25 -33.88 -14.33
C ARG A 78 41.15 -34.90 -14.05
N GLN A 79 40.33 -34.70 -13.03
CA GLN A 79 39.17 -35.55 -12.76
C GLN A 79 38.05 -35.22 -13.74
N VAL A 80 37.30 -36.24 -14.14
CA VAL A 80 36.08 -36.08 -14.94
C VAL A 80 35.01 -35.46 -14.05
N ILE A 81 34.61 -34.22 -14.34
CA ILE A 81 33.55 -33.47 -13.62
C ILE A 81 32.17 -33.87 -14.14
N GLY A 82 32.08 -34.28 -15.41
CA GLY A 82 30.83 -34.66 -16.06
C GLY A 82 31.06 -34.94 -17.55
N LYS A 83 29.98 -34.86 -18.34
CA LYS A 83 30.07 -34.83 -19.81
C LYS A 83 29.50 -33.51 -20.31
N SER A 84 30.07 -33.01 -21.40
CA SER A 84 29.56 -31.81 -22.06
C SER A 84 28.20 -32.12 -22.70
N GLU A 85 27.26 -31.20 -22.59
CA GLU A 85 25.91 -31.35 -23.15
C GLU A 85 25.77 -30.49 -24.40
N LYS A 86 25.30 -31.09 -25.49
CA LYS A 86 24.94 -30.37 -26.71
C LYS A 86 23.43 -30.31 -26.81
N ILE A 87 22.85 -29.12 -26.65
CA ILE A 87 21.40 -28.91 -26.78
C ILE A 87 21.01 -29.07 -28.25
N VAL A 88 20.09 -30.00 -28.53
CA VAL A 88 19.62 -30.30 -29.90
C VAL A 88 18.16 -29.91 -30.14
N GLY A 89 17.41 -29.60 -29.08
CA GLY A 89 16.04 -29.13 -29.22
C GLY A 89 15.35 -28.85 -27.89
N SER A 90 14.08 -28.46 -27.98
CA SER A 90 13.18 -28.29 -26.84
C SER A 90 11.80 -28.84 -27.19
N ALA A 91 11.12 -29.43 -26.20
CA ALA A 91 9.82 -30.07 -26.39
C ALA A 91 8.86 -29.74 -25.25
N GLU A 92 7.56 -29.75 -25.52
CA GLU A 92 6.51 -29.55 -24.52
C GLU A 92 5.77 -30.87 -24.25
N VAL A 93 5.62 -31.23 -22.97
CA VAL A 93 4.88 -32.42 -22.56
C VAL A 93 3.38 -32.24 -22.85
N VAL A 94 2.82 -33.09 -23.70
CA VAL A 94 1.41 -33.03 -24.14
C VAL A 94 0.52 -34.08 -23.46
N SER A 95 1.09 -35.23 -23.06
CA SER A 95 0.41 -36.27 -22.28
C SER A 95 1.37 -36.95 -21.31
N VAL A 96 0.84 -37.43 -20.19
CA VAL A 96 1.63 -38.05 -19.11
C VAL A 96 0.93 -39.32 -18.65
N GLU A 97 1.70 -40.39 -18.54
CA GLU A 97 1.31 -41.68 -17.97
C GLU A 97 2.09 -41.92 -16.67
N GLU A 98 1.96 -43.11 -16.08
CA GLU A 98 2.57 -43.42 -14.78
C GLU A 98 4.10 -43.35 -14.77
N ASN A 99 4.74 -43.93 -15.77
CA ASN A 99 6.21 -44.02 -15.85
C ASN A 99 6.75 -43.50 -17.19
N SER A 100 5.90 -42.88 -18.02
CA SER A 100 6.27 -42.35 -19.33
C SER A 100 5.48 -41.08 -19.63
N SER A 101 5.95 -40.32 -20.62
CA SER A 101 5.21 -39.15 -21.13
C SER A 101 5.50 -38.93 -22.60
N VAL A 102 4.60 -38.21 -23.26
CA VAL A 102 4.77 -37.80 -24.65
C VAL A 102 4.96 -36.30 -24.70
N ALA A 103 6.02 -35.86 -25.37
CA ALA A 103 6.31 -34.46 -25.62
C ALA A 103 6.32 -34.16 -27.12
N GLU A 104 5.88 -32.97 -27.49
CA GLU A 104 5.89 -32.46 -28.86
C GLU A 104 7.06 -31.50 -29.05
N LEU A 105 7.85 -31.71 -30.11
CA LEU A 105 9.03 -30.91 -30.40
C LEU A 105 8.61 -29.48 -30.77
N LEU A 106 9.13 -28.50 -30.02
CA LEU A 106 8.90 -27.07 -30.28
C LEU A 106 9.95 -26.51 -31.23
N GLU A 107 11.22 -26.84 -30.97
CA GLU A 107 12.36 -26.37 -31.74
C GLU A 107 13.48 -27.40 -31.73
N GLY A 108 14.32 -27.33 -32.75
CA GLY A 108 15.44 -28.24 -32.96
C GLY A 108 15.21 -29.12 -34.17
N ASN A 109 16.30 -29.49 -34.84
CA ASN A 109 16.27 -30.48 -35.89
C ASN A 109 17.03 -31.71 -35.38
N ILE A 110 16.28 -32.70 -34.93
CA ILE A 110 16.83 -33.88 -34.30
C ILE A 110 17.20 -34.88 -35.40
N SER A 111 18.48 -34.91 -35.76
CA SER A 111 19.07 -35.94 -36.63
C SER A 111 20.13 -36.70 -35.85
N SER A 112 19.73 -37.53 -34.88
CA SER A 112 20.71 -38.17 -33.99
C SER A 112 20.96 -39.65 -34.31
N SER A 113 22.24 -40.01 -34.37
CA SER A 113 22.77 -41.38 -34.33
C SER A 113 23.10 -41.82 -32.89
N GLU A 114 22.93 -40.95 -31.89
CA GLU A 114 23.27 -41.16 -30.49
C GLU A 114 22.02 -41.18 -29.58
N PRO A 115 22.12 -41.71 -28.34
CA PRO A 115 21.01 -41.71 -27.40
C PRO A 115 20.65 -40.28 -26.97
N LEU A 116 19.39 -39.90 -27.21
CA LEU A 116 18.86 -38.60 -26.81
C LEU A 116 18.45 -38.58 -25.34
N LEU A 117 18.86 -37.53 -24.65
CA LEU A 117 18.51 -37.28 -23.25
C LEU A 117 17.63 -36.05 -23.16
N PHE A 118 16.86 -35.96 -22.08
CA PHE A 118 16.10 -34.76 -21.77
C PHE A 118 16.27 -34.35 -20.32
N LYS A 119 16.05 -33.07 -20.06
CA LYS A 119 15.98 -32.54 -18.70
C LYS A 119 15.12 -31.29 -18.59
N ILE A 120 14.66 -31.02 -17.38
CA ILE A 120 14.22 -29.70 -16.97
C ILE A 120 15.43 -29.04 -16.25
N PRO A 121 15.97 -27.94 -16.79
CA PRO A 121 17.22 -27.36 -16.27
C PRO A 121 17.17 -26.99 -14.79
N LYS A 122 18.29 -27.20 -14.08
CA LYS A 122 18.47 -26.76 -12.68
C LYS A 122 18.75 -25.26 -12.55
N SER A 123 19.06 -24.58 -13.65
CA SER A 123 19.27 -23.12 -13.68
C SER A 123 18.00 -22.38 -13.28
N LYS A 124 18.15 -21.22 -12.64
CA LYS A 124 17.03 -20.34 -12.30
C LYS A 124 16.20 -20.02 -13.55
N ILE A 125 14.88 -20.03 -13.42
CA ILE A 125 13.98 -19.62 -14.49
C ILE A 125 13.78 -18.11 -14.39
N LYS A 126 13.90 -17.41 -15.50
CA LYS A 126 13.68 -15.96 -15.52
C LYS A 126 12.20 -15.69 -15.70
N ILE A 127 11.61 -14.99 -14.73
CA ILE A 127 10.19 -14.65 -14.72
C ILE A 127 10.04 -13.15 -14.89
N LEU A 128 9.35 -12.74 -15.94
CA LEU A 128 8.81 -11.40 -16.04
C LEU A 128 7.60 -11.32 -15.10
N TYR A 129 7.77 -10.63 -13.97
CA TYR A 129 6.76 -10.49 -12.93
C TYR A 129 5.91 -9.24 -13.22
N ALA A 130 4.69 -9.46 -13.68
CA ALA A 130 3.74 -8.40 -13.97
C ALA A 130 2.67 -8.33 -12.88
N GLN A 131 2.75 -7.28 -12.10
CA GLN A 131 1.70 -6.87 -11.19
C GLN A 131 0.72 -5.99 -11.96
N GLY A 132 -0.48 -6.51 -12.21
CA GLY A 132 -1.57 -5.79 -12.85
C GLY A 132 -2.11 -4.67 -11.95
N ASP A 133 -3.43 -4.63 -11.76
CA ASP A 133 -4.11 -3.76 -10.81
C ASP A 133 -4.06 -4.27 -9.36
N THR A 134 -3.23 -5.28 -9.09
CA THR A 134 -3.14 -5.94 -7.79
C THR A 134 -2.57 -5.00 -6.74
N GLU A 135 -3.13 -5.02 -5.53
CA GLU A 135 -2.62 -4.23 -4.42
C GLU A 135 -1.13 -4.47 -4.16
N TRP A 136 -0.37 -3.38 -3.95
CA TRP A 136 1.08 -3.43 -3.82
C TRP A 136 1.58 -4.45 -2.79
N ALA A 137 1.06 -4.41 -1.56
CA ALA A 137 1.51 -5.31 -0.49
C ALA A 137 1.28 -6.79 -0.81
N VAL A 138 0.26 -7.11 -1.60
CA VAL A 138 -0.01 -8.46 -2.09
C VAL A 138 1.02 -8.86 -3.14
N GLY A 139 1.26 -7.98 -4.11
CA GLY A 139 2.27 -8.19 -5.14
C GLY A 139 3.67 -8.35 -4.56
N GLU A 140 4.06 -7.51 -3.60
CA GLU A 140 5.36 -7.58 -2.93
C GLU A 140 5.50 -8.84 -2.09
N GLY A 141 4.44 -9.22 -1.36
CA GLY A 141 4.41 -10.46 -0.60
C GLY A 141 4.64 -11.67 -1.50
N TYR A 142 3.94 -11.74 -2.62
CA TYR A 142 4.11 -12.86 -3.54
C TYR A 142 5.47 -12.85 -4.25
N TYR A 143 5.98 -11.67 -4.62
CA TYR A 143 7.31 -11.50 -5.19
C TYR A 143 8.39 -12.08 -4.27
N ARG A 144 8.34 -11.77 -2.97
CA ARG A 144 9.30 -12.27 -1.98
C ARG A 144 9.18 -13.76 -1.78
N ASP A 145 7.96 -14.28 -1.65
CA ASP A 145 7.69 -15.71 -1.53
C ASP A 145 8.28 -16.51 -2.71
N LEU A 146 8.23 -15.96 -3.92
CA LEU A 146 8.86 -16.56 -5.10
C LEU A 146 10.38 -16.47 -5.06
N LYS A 147 10.93 -15.33 -4.64
CA LYS A 147 12.38 -15.13 -4.51
C LYS A 147 12.99 -16.10 -3.49
N ASP A 148 12.28 -16.36 -2.39
CA ASP A 148 12.69 -17.27 -1.32
C ASP A 148 12.74 -18.74 -1.76
N THR A 149 12.12 -19.09 -2.90
CA THR A 149 12.27 -20.45 -3.47
C THR A 149 13.64 -20.70 -4.08
N GLU A 150 14.42 -19.64 -4.35
CA GLU A 150 15.68 -19.65 -5.09
C GLU A 150 15.61 -20.25 -6.52
N ARG A 151 14.44 -20.69 -6.97
CA ARG A 151 14.19 -21.32 -8.28
C ARG A 151 14.06 -20.29 -9.40
N PHE A 152 13.72 -19.06 -9.05
CA PHE A 152 13.32 -18.00 -9.97
C PHE A 152 14.26 -16.79 -9.87
N GLU A 153 14.52 -16.19 -11.04
CA GLU A 153 15.11 -14.86 -11.17
C GLU A 153 13.98 -13.94 -11.66
N LEU A 154 13.55 -13.02 -10.81
CA LEU A 154 12.41 -12.15 -11.10
C LEU A 154 12.89 -10.87 -11.80
N ILE A 155 12.20 -10.51 -12.88
CA ILE A 155 12.41 -9.30 -13.68
C ILE A 155 11.13 -8.49 -13.58
N ASP A 156 11.21 -7.25 -13.11
CA ASP A 156 10.04 -6.41 -12.91
C ASP A 156 9.46 -5.94 -14.25
N ALA A 157 8.15 -6.16 -14.44
CA ALA A 157 7.42 -5.61 -15.57
C ALA A 157 6.88 -4.19 -15.24
N PRO A 158 6.47 -3.40 -16.25
CA PRO A 158 5.78 -2.14 -16.00
C PRO A 158 4.55 -2.32 -15.11
N VAL A 159 4.46 -1.51 -14.06
CA VAL A 159 3.39 -1.57 -13.05
C VAL A 159 2.04 -1.21 -13.70
N ASN A 160 0.94 -1.81 -13.22
CA ASN A 160 -0.44 -1.53 -13.65
C ASN A 160 -0.73 -1.84 -15.13
N VAL A 161 0.07 -2.70 -15.77
CA VAL A 161 -0.21 -3.19 -17.12
C VAL A 161 -0.82 -4.59 -17.02
N THR A 162 -2.11 -4.72 -17.36
CA THR A 162 -2.84 -6.00 -17.38
C THR A 162 -2.96 -6.62 -18.78
N ASP A 163 -2.58 -5.86 -19.82
CA ASP A 163 -2.61 -6.28 -21.22
C ASP A 163 -1.42 -7.20 -21.53
N VAL A 164 -1.73 -8.49 -21.71
CA VAL A 164 -0.77 -9.55 -21.99
C VAL A 164 0.01 -9.27 -23.29
N GLU A 165 -0.63 -8.71 -24.33
CA GLU A 165 0.07 -8.43 -25.58
C GLU A 165 1.12 -7.34 -25.40
N LYS A 166 0.83 -6.31 -24.59
CA LYS A 166 1.81 -5.25 -24.28
C LYS A 166 3.00 -5.79 -23.48
N LEU A 167 2.73 -6.64 -22.48
CA LEU A 167 3.78 -7.27 -21.66
C LEU A 167 4.68 -8.18 -22.51
N LEU A 168 4.10 -8.94 -23.44
CA LEU A 168 4.83 -9.84 -24.32
C LEU A 168 5.54 -9.16 -25.50
N LYS A 169 5.38 -7.84 -25.71
CA LYS A 169 6.11 -7.09 -26.75
C LYS A 169 7.57 -6.81 -26.36
N HIS A 170 7.83 -6.59 -25.06
CA HIS A 170 9.17 -6.27 -24.55
C HIS A 170 9.51 -7.13 -23.32
N PRO A 171 9.59 -8.46 -23.46
CA PRO A 171 9.73 -9.36 -22.32
C PRO A 171 11.15 -9.42 -21.71
N GLY A 172 12.10 -8.66 -22.25
CA GLY A 172 13.51 -8.75 -21.87
C GLY A 172 14.09 -10.13 -22.21
N ASN A 173 14.80 -10.73 -21.25
CA ASN A 173 15.39 -12.08 -21.35
C ASN A 173 14.63 -13.12 -20.52
N ALA A 174 13.36 -12.86 -20.20
CA ALA A 174 12.53 -13.76 -19.41
C ALA A 174 12.05 -14.99 -20.21
N ASP A 175 11.91 -16.12 -19.51
CA ASP A 175 11.39 -17.38 -20.06
C ASP A 175 9.87 -17.48 -19.91
N VAL A 176 9.36 -16.96 -18.79
CA VAL A 176 7.95 -17.02 -18.38
C VAL A 176 7.45 -15.62 -18.04
N LEU A 177 6.23 -15.30 -18.45
CA LEU A 177 5.47 -14.18 -17.90
C LEU A 177 4.55 -14.71 -16.80
N LEU A 178 4.66 -14.14 -15.61
CA LEU A 178 3.71 -14.30 -14.51
C LEU A 178 2.89 -13.02 -14.40
N LEU A 179 1.59 -13.12 -14.65
CA LEU A 179 0.66 -12.00 -14.52
C LEU A 179 -0.24 -12.22 -13.31
N LEU A 180 -0.10 -11.36 -12.30
CA LEU A 180 -0.93 -11.34 -11.10
C LEU A 180 -2.03 -10.29 -11.25
N LYS A 181 -3.29 -10.73 -11.22
CA LYS A 181 -4.47 -9.87 -11.27
C LYS A 181 -5.28 -10.03 -10.00
N GLN A 182 -6.04 -9.00 -9.67
CA GLN A 182 -7.02 -9.05 -8.60
C GLN A 182 -8.43 -8.82 -9.11
N SER A 183 -9.40 -9.40 -8.41
CA SER A 183 -10.82 -9.16 -8.56
C SER A 183 -11.49 -9.29 -7.19
N LYS A 184 -12.69 -8.75 -7.01
CA LYS A 184 -13.47 -8.93 -5.77
C LYS A 184 -14.71 -9.77 -6.05
N GLN A 185 -14.94 -10.76 -5.19
CA GLN A 185 -16.16 -11.58 -5.19
C GLN A 185 -16.59 -11.77 -3.73
N ASP A 186 -17.84 -11.42 -3.40
CA ASP A 186 -18.43 -11.59 -2.07
C ASP A 186 -17.64 -10.97 -0.90
N GLY A 187 -16.98 -9.83 -1.13
CA GLY A 187 -16.18 -9.12 -0.12
C GLY A 187 -14.76 -9.66 0.09
N ASN A 188 -14.44 -10.82 -0.47
CA ASN A 188 -13.09 -11.39 -0.46
C ASN A 188 -12.30 -10.94 -1.69
N LEU A 189 -10.99 -10.75 -1.50
CA LEU A 189 -10.08 -10.46 -2.61
C LEU A 189 -9.74 -11.76 -3.32
N LYS A 190 -10.15 -11.89 -4.57
CA LYS A 190 -9.82 -13.03 -5.41
C LYS A 190 -8.63 -12.70 -6.29
N LEU A 191 -7.53 -13.40 -6.09
CA LEU A 191 -6.31 -13.24 -6.87
C LEU A 191 -6.28 -14.31 -7.96
N SER A 192 -5.80 -13.94 -9.14
CA SER A 192 -5.52 -14.89 -10.21
C SER A 192 -4.07 -14.77 -10.67
N GLN A 193 -3.40 -15.91 -10.75
CA GLN A 193 -2.11 -16.08 -11.40
C GLN A 193 -2.33 -16.65 -12.80
N GLU A 194 -1.82 -15.96 -13.81
CA GLU A 194 -1.73 -16.47 -15.18
C GLU A 194 -0.26 -16.63 -15.57
N LEU A 195 0.11 -17.79 -16.13
CA LEU A 195 1.46 -18.11 -16.54
C LEU A 195 1.54 -18.34 -18.05
N TYR A 196 2.40 -17.58 -18.71
CA TYR A 196 2.60 -17.66 -20.15
C TYR A 196 4.04 -18.02 -20.48
N TRP A 197 4.21 -18.89 -21.46
CA TRP A 197 5.49 -19.06 -22.11
C TRP A 197 5.74 -17.86 -23.01
N ILE A 198 6.85 -17.15 -22.80
CA ILE A 198 7.13 -15.92 -23.55
C ILE A 198 7.39 -16.21 -25.03
N LYS A 199 8.12 -17.29 -25.29
CA LYS A 199 8.60 -17.68 -26.62
C LYS A 199 7.50 -17.81 -27.68
N ASP A 200 6.37 -18.39 -27.30
CA ASP A 200 5.22 -18.69 -28.18
C ASP A 200 3.91 -18.08 -27.64
N LYS A 201 3.99 -17.24 -26.61
CA LYS A 201 2.87 -16.50 -26.02
C LYS A 201 1.74 -17.39 -25.48
N LYS A 202 2.05 -18.65 -25.19
CA LYS A 202 1.06 -19.67 -24.81
C LYS A 202 0.77 -19.62 -23.31
N LEU A 203 -0.50 -19.46 -22.95
CA LEU A 203 -0.99 -19.66 -21.57
C LEU A 203 -0.87 -21.14 -21.21
N PHE A 204 -0.14 -21.47 -20.15
CA PHE A 204 0.05 -22.86 -19.72
C PHE A 204 -0.50 -23.14 -18.30
N SER A 205 -0.81 -22.10 -17.52
CA SER A 205 -1.49 -22.26 -16.23
C SER A 205 -2.31 -21.03 -15.88
N ARG A 206 -3.47 -21.26 -15.28
CA ARG A 206 -4.26 -20.24 -14.57
C ARG A 206 -4.71 -20.82 -13.24
N THR A 207 -4.48 -20.08 -12.17
CA THR A 207 -4.80 -20.50 -10.81
C THR A 207 -5.42 -19.33 -10.07
N GLU A 208 -6.40 -19.60 -9.22
CA GLU A 208 -7.10 -18.59 -8.44
C GLU A 208 -7.05 -18.96 -6.96
N ILE A 209 -6.86 -17.95 -6.10
CA ILE A 209 -6.97 -18.08 -4.64
C ILE A 209 -7.85 -16.96 -4.10
N GLU A 210 -8.48 -17.20 -2.96
CA GLU A 210 -9.15 -16.17 -2.19
C GLU A 210 -8.26 -15.74 -1.03
N LEU A 211 -8.04 -14.43 -0.94
CA LEU A 211 -7.30 -13.81 0.13
C LEU A 211 -8.29 -13.14 1.11
N PRO A 212 -8.38 -13.62 2.36
CA PRO A 212 -9.23 -13.01 3.37
C PRO A 212 -8.78 -11.58 3.71
N SER A 213 -9.70 -10.71 4.12
CA SER A 213 -9.39 -9.31 4.48
C SER A 213 -8.38 -9.20 5.63
N LEU A 214 -8.32 -10.19 6.53
CA LEU A 214 -7.31 -10.26 7.59
C LEU A 214 -5.90 -10.42 7.01
N ALA A 215 -5.72 -11.33 6.05
CA ALA A 215 -4.43 -11.57 5.39
C ALA A 215 -3.95 -10.32 4.65
N LEU A 216 -4.87 -9.61 3.97
CA LEU A 216 -4.57 -8.34 3.31
C LEU A 216 -4.02 -7.31 4.29
N ASN A 217 -4.66 -7.15 5.45
CA ASN A 217 -4.21 -6.22 6.48
C ASN A 217 -2.85 -6.61 7.07
N GLU A 218 -2.55 -7.91 7.21
CA GLU A 218 -1.25 -8.38 7.65
C GLU A 218 -0.15 -8.11 6.63
N LEU A 219 -0.40 -8.39 5.34
CA LEU A 219 0.54 -8.09 4.25
C LEU A 219 0.84 -6.60 4.17
N ARG A 220 -0.19 -5.74 4.25
CA ARG A 220 -0.03 -4.27 4.33
C ARG A 220 0.92 -3.89 5.46
N LYS A 221 0.69 -4.42 6.67
CA LYS A 221 1.54 -4.12 7.83
C LYS A 221 2.97 -4.64 7.65
N LYS A 222 3.14 -5.85 7.09
CA LYS A 222 4.45 -6.51 6.91
C LYS A 222 5.33 -5.73 5.93
N TYR A 223 4.77 -5.25 4.83
CA TYR A 223 5.53 -4.63 3.75
C TYR A 223 5.47 -3.11 3.72
N ALA A 224 4.68 -2.47 4.58
CA ALA A 224 4.59 -1.01 4.63
C ALA A 224 5.96 -0.32 4.81
N SER A 225 6.97 -1.00 5.39
CA SER A 225 8.32 -0.47 5.57
C SER A 225 9.18 -0.40 4.32
N LEU A 226 8.79 -1.06 3.24
CA LEU A 226 9.53 -1.02 1.98
C LEU A 226 9.04 0.09 1.05
N ILE A 227 7.98 0.80 1.44
CA ILE A 227 7.49 1.96 0.71
C ILE A 227 8.47 3.10 1.01
N VAL A 228 9.41 3.36 0.10
CA VAL A 228 10.36 4.47 0.22
C VAL A 228 9.78 5.66 -0.55
N PRO A 229 9.44 6.77 0.13
CA PRO A 229 8.92 7.91 -0.59
C PRO A 229 10.01 8.58 -1.41
N GLU A 230 9.79 8.69 -2.72
CA GLU A 230 10.55 9.56 -3.58
C GLU A 230 9.66 10.71 -4.02
N GLY A 231 10.04 11.92 -3.62
CA GLY A 231 9.26 13.15 -3.81
C GLY A 231 9.13 13.67 -5.25
N HIS A 232 9.28 12.83 -6.28
CA HIS A 232 9.07 13.27 -7.65
C HIS A 232 7.59 13.37 -7.97
N THR A 233 7.16 14.58 -8.32
CA THR A 233 5.79 14.87 -8.72
C THR A 233 5.51 14.24 -10.09
N LEU A 234 4.56 13.31 -10.15
CA LEU A 234 4.09 12.66 -11.37
C LEU A 234 3.12 13.57 -12.14
N LEU A 235 2.12 14.10 -11.42
CA LEU A 235 1.05 14.93 -11.97
C LEU A 235 0.77 16.10 -11.04
N SER A 236 0.25 17.19 -11.59
CA SER A 236 -0.19 18.34 -10.81
C SER A 236 -1.47 18.92 -11.39
N PHE A 237 -2.45 19.14 -10.53
CA PHE A 237 -3.75 19.69 -10.89
C PHE A 237 -4.02 20.98 -10.14
N ARG A 238 -4.53 21.98 -10.86
CA ARG A 238 -4.98 23.24 -10.23
C ARG A 238 -6.43 23.09 -9.81
N LEU A 239 -6.71 23.53 -8.59
CA LEU A 239 -7.99 23.40 -7.92
C LEU A 239 -8.45 24.78 -7.41
N SER A 240 -9.74 24.90 -7.11
CA SER A 240 -10.30 26.09 -6.46
C SER A 240 -9.60 26.37 -5.13
N LYS A 241 -9.42 27.65 -4.79
CA LYS A 241 -8.82 28.10 -3.52
C LYS A 241 -9.57 27.63 -2.27
N SER A 242 -10.84 27.24 -2.40
CA SER A 242 -11.68 26.77 -1.29
C SER A 242 -11.39 25.32 -0.90
N ILE A 243 -10.62 24.59 -1.73
CA ILE A 243 -10.25 23.20 -1.46
C ILE A 243 -9.14 23.16 -0.43
N ASN A 244 -9.35 22.40 0.63
CA ASN A 244 -8.46 22.35 1.79
C ASN A 244 -8.30 20.95 2.42
N ARG A 245 -9.03 19.93 1.94
CA ARG A 245 -8.95 18.56 2.46
C ARG A 245 -8.91 17.53 1.35
N ILE A 246 -8.18 16.45 1.61
CA ILE A 246 -8.06 15.32 0.69
C ILE A 246 -8.09 14.00 1.47
N ALA A 247 -8.71 13.00 0.85
CA ALA A 247 -8.67 11.62 1.30
C ALA A 247 -8.68 10.68 0.08
N VAL A 248 -8.30 9.43 0.30
CA VAL A 248 -8.40 8.36 -0.69
C VAL A 248 -9.13 7.17 -0.10
N GLY A 249 -9.76 6.37 -0.94
CA GLY A 249 -10.48 5.19 -0.50
C GLY A 249 -11.19 4.46 -1.62
N ASN A 250 -11.92 3.42 -1.23
CA ASN A 250 -12.79 2.61 -2.07
C ASN A 250 -14.26 2.91 -1.77
N PHE A 251 -14.86 3.93 -2.38
CA PHE A 251 -16.22 4.35 -2.02
C PHE A 251 -17.30 3.56 -2.75
N ASP A 252 -17.10 3.29 -4.04
CA ASP A 252 -18.09 2.57 -4.85
C ASP A 252 -17.94 1.04 -4.82
N GLY A 253 -16.87 0.54 -4.21
CA GLY A 253 -16.54 -0.89 -4.15
C GLY A 253 -15.64 -1.39 -5.29
N ILE A 254 -15.30 -0.54 -6.26
CA ILE A 254 -14.59 -0.92 -7.49
C ILE A 254 -13.07 -0.76 -7.36
N SER A 255 -12.59 0.38 -6.83
CA SER A 255 -11.17 0.71 -6.81
C SER A 255 -10.77 1.41 -5.50
N PRO A 256 -9.65 1.02 -4.86
CA PRO A 256 -9.14 1.67 -3.66
C PRO A 256 -8.45 3.02 -3.93
N ASN A 257 -8.27 3.41 -5.19
CA ASN A 257 -7.52 4.60 -5.59
C ASN A 257 -8.41 5.78 -6.00
N GLN A 258 -9.58 5.93 -5.36
CA GLN A 258 -10.47 7.05 -5.64
C GLN A 258 -10.10 8.24 -4.75
N ILE A 259 -10.11 9.44 -5.33
CA ILE A 259 -9.76 10.66 -4.59
C ILE A 259 -11.04 11.35 -4.15
N LEU A 260 -11.11 11.67 -2.86
CA LEU A 260 -12.03 12.67 -2.34
C LEU A 260 -11.31 13.98 -2.09
N ILE A 261 -11.88 15.05 -2.61
CA ILE A 261 -11.43 16.41 -2.38
C ILE A 261 -12.58 17.15 -1.71
N ALA A 262 -12.31 17.84 -0.61
CA ALA A 262 -13.34 18.63 0.07
C ALA A 262 -12.97 20.12 0.15
N SER A 263 -14.01 20.92 0.05
CA SER A 263 -14.05 22.35 0.38
C SER A 263 -14.99 22.57 1.57
N ASP A 264 -15.17 23.82 1.97
CA ASP A 264 -16.05 24.20 3.10
C ASP A 264 -17.56 23.99 2.83
N SER A 265 -17.94 23.52 1.64
CA SER A 265 -19.34 23.34 1.23
C SER A 265 -19.62 22.12 0.35
N GLU A 266 -18.58 21.40 -0.10
CA GLU A 266 -18.73 20.31 -1.05
C GLU A 266 -17.63 19.26 -0.83
N VAL A 267 -18.00 17.98 -0.96
CA VAL A 267 -17.09 16.85 -1.09
C VAL A 267 -17.24 16.29 -2.50
N SER A 268 -16.14 16.19 -3.25
CA SER A 268 -16.12 15.77 -4.65
C SER A 268 -15.26 14.53 -4.83
N LEU A 269 -15.83 13.53 -5.51
CA LEU A 269 -15.17 12.27 -5.85
C LEU A 269 -14.61 12.34 -7.26
N TYR A 270 -13.31 12.09 -7.37
CA TYR A 270 -12.58 12.06 -8.62
C TYR A 270 -11.98 10.68 -8.89
N THR A 271 -11.92 10.33 -10.17
CA THR A 271 -11.11 9.23 -10.70
C THR A 271 -9.92 9.79 -11.45
N ILE A 272 -8.76 9.14 -11.34
CA ILE A 272 -7.53 9.52 -12.05
C ILE A 272 -7.33 8.63 -13.26
N ASP A 273 -7.11 9.29 -14.38
CA ASP A 273 -6.63 8.69 -15.62
C ASP A 273 -5.48 9.60 -16.13
N VAL A 274 -5.53 10.10 -17.37
CA VAL A 274 -4.69 11.22 -17.82
C VAL A 274 -5.07 12.54 -17.10
N ASP A 275 -6.35 12.72 -16.79
CA ASP A 275 -6.90 13.92 -16.12
C ASP A 275 -7.71 13.55 -14.86
N LEU A 276 -7.99 14.54 -14.00
CA LEU A 276 -8.98 14.41 -12.92
C LEU A 276 -10.40 14.46 -13.49
N LYS A 277 -11.10 13.33 -13.47
CA LYS A 277 -12.50 13.25 -13.90
C LYS A 277 -13.42 13.23 -12.69
N LEU A 278 -14.30 14.23 -12.58
CA LEU A 278 -15.34 14.28 -11.54
C LEU A 278 -16.33 13.15 -11.78
N LYS A 279 -16.56 12.35 -10.74
CA LYS A 279 -17.50 11.22 -10.77
C LYS A 279 -18.81 11.53 -10.06
N SER A 280 -18.73 12.19 -8.90
CA SER A 280 -19.87 12.53 -8.07
C SER A 280 -19.50 13.62 -7.09
N ASN A 281 -20.48 14.30 -6.53
CA ASN A 281 -20.31 15.28 -5.48
C ASN A 281 -21.37 15.15 -4.39
N TYR A 282 -21.07 15.74 -3.25
CA TYR A 282 -21.94 15.82 -2.09
C TYR A 282 -21.90 17.24 -1.54
N SER A 283 -23.05 17.89 -1.50
CA SER A 283 -23.16 19.21 -0.88
C SER A 283 -23.22 19.08 0.63
N ILE A 284 -22.28 19.74 1.31
CA ILE A 284 -22.24 19.80 2.77
C ILE A 284 -23.31 20.80 3.22
N ALA A 285 -24.40 20.29 3.78
CA ALA A 285 -25.53 21.12 4.23
C ALA A 285 -25.16 22.19 5.28
N VAL A 286 -24.04 22.00 5.98
CA VAL A 286 -23.53 22.91 7.01
C VAL A 286 -22.20 23.45 6.56
N SER A 287 -22.19 24.63 5.93
CA SER A 287 -20.95 25.30 5.57
C SER A 287 -20.23 25.82 6.82
N GLY A 288 -18.92 25.59 6.88
CA GLY A 288 -18.03 25.96 7.98
C GLY A 288 -16.62 25.40 7.76
N ASP A 289 -15.73 25.60 8.73
CA ASP A 289 -14.36 25.13 8.64
C ASP A 289 -14.32 23.61 8.78
N VAL A 290 -13.86 22.91 7.74
CA VAL A 290 -13.65 21.45 7.82
C VAL A 290 -12.41 21.18 8.68
N LEU A 291 -12.62 20.80 9.94
CA LEU A 291 -11.53 20.52 10.87
C LEU A 291 -10.83 19.20 10.55
N TRP A 292 -11.61 18.17 10.23
CA TRP A 292 -11.11 16.81 10.00
C TRP A 292 -11.88 16.10 8.88
N PHE A 293 -11.17 15.27 8.11
CA PHE A 293 -11.70 14.60 6.92
C PHE A 293 -11.03 13.24 6.73
N ASP A 294 -11.67 12.16 7.14
CA ASP A 294 -11.13 10.80 7.11
C ASP A 294 -12.01 9.85 6.31
N THR A 295 -11.42 8.77 5.84
CA THR A 295 -12.08 7.70 5.09
C THR A 295 -11.70 6.34 5.64
N GLY A 296 -12.64 5.39 5.58
CA GLY A 296 -12.39 4.00 5.94
C GLY A 296 -13.67 3.19 6.07
N ASP A 297 -13.55 1.89 5.84
CA ASP A 297 -14.60 0.88 5.99
C ASP A 297 -14.91 0.60 7.47
N ILE A 298 -15.81 1.40 8.04
CA ILE A 298 -16.18 1.37 9.47
C ILE A 298 -17.20 0.25 9.72
N ASP A 299 -18.11 0.01 8.76
CA ASP A 299 -19.15 -1.01 8.89
C ASP A 299 -18.82 -2.38 8.29
N ARG A 300 -17.65 -2.50 7.66
CA ARG A 300 -17.04 -3.74 7.14
C ARG A 300 -17.80 -4.33 5.95
N ASP A 301 -18.39 -3.48 5.12
CA ASP A 301 -19.04 -3.91 3.87
C ASP A 301 -18.11 -3.86 2.65
N GLY A 302 -16.84 -3.48 2.85
CA GLY A 302 -15.84 -3.39 1.81
C GLY A 302 -15.84 -2.07 1.04
N LYS A 303 -16.69 -1.11 1.42
CA LYS A 303 -16.69 0.28 0.94
C LYS A 303 -16.30 1.21 2.07
N ASP A 304 -15.56 2.26 1.73
CA ASP A 304 -15.15 3.25 2.72
C ASP A 304 -16.28 4.25 2.98
N GLU A 305 -16.54 4.53 4.26
CA GLU A 305 -17.30 5.69 4.70
C GLU A 305 -16.40 6.93 4.76
N ILE A 306 -17.03 8.10 4.72
CA ILE A 306 -16.39 9.40 4.92
C ILE A 306 -16.81 9.94 6.28
N VAL A 307 -15.84 10.34 7.08
CA VAL A 307 -16.03 11.05 8.35
C VAL A 307 -15.54 12.46 8.19
N ILE A 308 -16.43 13.42 8.37
CA ILE A 308 -16.10 14.85 8.30
C ILE A 308 -16.50 15.52 9.60
N THR A 309 -15.62 16.36 10.14
CA THR A 309 -15.90 17.19 11.32
C THR A 309 -15.75 18.65 10.95
N ILE A 310 -16.79 19.44 11.21
CA ILE A 310 -16.93 20.82 10.75
C ILE A 310 -17.14 21.73 11.97
N LYS A 311 -16.41 22.85 12.04
CA LYS A 311 -16.72 23.94 12.97
C LYS A 311 -17.58 24.97 12.27
N LYS A 312 -18.73 25.29 12.86
CA LYS A 312 -19.58 26.39 12.43
C LYS A 312 -20.00 27.19 13.63
N ASP A 313 -19.65 28.47 13.64
CA ASP A 313 -19.89 29.37 14.77
C ASP A 313 -19.38 28.71 16.08
N GLU A 314 -20.22 28.60 17.10
CA GLU A 314 -19.90 27.99 18.40
C GLU A 314 -20.29 26.51 18.51
N ARG A 315 -20.28 25.80 17.38
CA ARG A 315 -20.61 24.38 17.33
C ARG A 315 -19.61 23.60 16.51
N VAL A 316 -19.48 22.33 16.87
CA VAL A 316 -18.81 21.32 16.06
C VAL A 316 -19.87 20.32 15.60
N ILE A 317 -19.89 20.00 14.31
CA ILE A 317 -20.83 19.05 13.73
C ILE A 317 -20.01 18.01 12.97
N SER A 318 -20.18 16.74 13.33
CA SER A 318 -19.57 15.62 12.61
C SER A 318 -20.62 14.85 11.82
N LEU A 319 -20.28 14.51 10.58
CA LEU A 319 -21.11 13.74 9.67
C LEU A 319 -20.40 12.43 9.31
N ILE A 320 -21.20 11.39 9.09
CA ILE A 320 -20.76 10.15 8.45
C ILE A 320 -21.55 10.03 7.16
N ILE A 321 -20.82 9.92 6.05
CA ILE A 321 -21.37 9.88 4.69
C ILE A 321 -20.96 8.56 4.06
N LYS A 322 -21.88 7.89 3.39
CA LYS A 322 -21.68 6.59 2.75
C LYS A 322 -22.13 6.64 1.29
N TRP A 323 -21.46 5.89 0.43
CA TRP A 323 -21.91 5.69 -0.94
C TRP A 323 -23.08 4.69 -0.99
N VAL A 324 -24.26 5.16 -1.40
CA VAL A 324 -25.48 4.34 -1.52
C VAL A 324 -26.07 4.54 -2.90
N GLY A 325 -26.26 3.44 -3.64
CA GLY A 325 -26.67 3.49 -5.05
C GLY A 325 -25.57 4.13 -5.91
N ASP A 326 -25.85 5.30 -6.46
CA ASP A 326 -25.00 6.08 -7.36
C ASP A 326 -24.48 7.39 -6.75
N GLY A 327 -24.64 7.61 -5.44
CA GLY A 327 -24.22 8.84 -4.79
C GLY A 327 -23.96 8.75 -3.29
N PHE A 328 -23.40 9.83 -2.77
CA PHE A 328 -23.12 9.98 -1.34
C PHE A 328 -24.36 10.38 -0.57
N ASN A 329 -24.58 9.70 0.55
CA ASN A 329 -25.70 9.91 1.45
C ASN A 329 -25.20 10.04 2.88
N GLU A 330 -25.73 11.01 3.62
CA GLU A 330 -25.48 11.12 5.06
C GLU A 330 -26.21 10.01 5.81
N ILE A 331 -25.47 9.26 6.63
CA ILE A 331 -26.00 8.16 7.43
C ILE A 331 -26.01 8.47 8.93
N ALA A 332 -25.22 9.44 9.39
CA ALA A 332 -25.22 9.89 10.77
C ALA A 332 -24.78 11.34 10.89
N ARG A 333 -25.38 12.05 11.85
CA ARG A 333 -25.03 13.41 12.25
C ARG A 333 -24.93 13.53 13.76
N LEU A 334 -23.80 14.05 14.22
CA LEU A 334 -23.48 14.24 15.62
C LEU A 334 -23.15 15.71 15.88
N ASN A 335 -23.82 16.30 16.88
CA ASN A 335 -23.57 17.67 17.30
C ASN A 335 -22.64 17.68 18.52
N ASP A 336 -21.76 18.68 18.56
CA ASP A 336 -20.84 18.99 19.65
C ASP A 336 -19.91 17.83 20.01
N VAL A 337 -19.50 17.08 18.99
CA VAL A 337 -18.60 15.92 19.09
C VAL A 337 -17.66 15.91 17.91
N PHE A 338 -16.37 15.71 18.16
CA PHE A 338 -15.35 15.45 17.15
C PHE A 338 -15.31 13.95 16.82
N LEU A 339 -15.09 13.60 15.55
CA LEU A 339 -14.93 12.22 15.10
C LEU A 339 -13.61 11.99 14.35
N ARG A 340 -13.03 10.80 14.56
CA ARG A 340 -11.87 10.30 13.82
C ARG A 340 -12.01 8.80 13.56
N ILE A 341 -11.58 8.36 12.39
CA ILE A 341 -11.37 6.93 12.12
C ILE A 341 -10.00 6.55 12.65
N TYR A 342 -9.96 5.59 13.56
CA TYR A 342 -8.76 5.15 14.25
C TYR A 342 -8.70 3.63 14.29
N ASP A 343 -7.70 3.05 13.63
CA ASP A 343 -7.52 1.59 13.47
C ASP A 343 -8.81 0.85 13.03
N GLY A 344 -9.50 1.41 12.03
CA GLY A 344 -10.74 0.83 11.49
C GLY A 344 -11.95 0.90 12.44
N ARG A 345 -11.91 1.78 13.44
CA ARG A 345 -13.02 2.05 14.37
C ARG A 345 -13.26 3.55 14.49
N LEU A 346 -14.45 3.91 14.95
CA LEU A 346 -14.76 5.30 15.29
C LEU A 346 -14.40 5.61 16.74
N ILE A 347 -13.63 6.66 16.90
CA ILE A 347 -13.41 7.33 18.18
C ILE A 347 -14.00 8.74 18.14
N ALA A 348 -14.36 9.23 19.32
CA ALA A 348 -15.00 10.51 19.51
C ALA A 348 -14.43 11.24 20.74
N GLN A 349 -14.55 12.56 20.73
CA GLN A 349 -14.29 13.43 21.86
C GLN A 349 -15.30 14.56 21.86
N SER A 350 -15.80 14.96 23.03
CA SER A 350 -16.80 16.02 23.14
C SER A 350 -16.20 17.38 22.80
N TYR A 351 -17.04 18.28 22.30
CA TYR A 351 -16.72 19.68 22.10
C TYR A 351 -17.42 20.55 23.16
N SER A 352 -16.73 21.57 23.66
CA SER A 352 -17.37 22.67 24.37
C SER A 352 -16.76 24.01 23.97
N PRO A 353 -17.56 25.10 23.88
CA PRO A 353 -17.04 26.42 23.51
C PRO A 353 -15.92 26.92 24.44
N SER A 354 -15.97 26.57 25.73
CA SER A 354 -14.97 27.00 26.73
C SER A 354 -13.65 26.25 26.67
N SER A 355 -13.65 25.00 26.18
CA SER A 355 -12.46 24.13 26.22
C SER A 355 -11.93 23.79 24.83
N GLY A 356 -12.76 23.81 23.80
CA GLY A 356 -12.49 23.18 22.52
C GLY A 356 -12.69 21.68 22.64
N PHE A 357 -11.61 20.92 22.83
CA PHE A 357 -11.67 19.49 23.13
C PHE A 357 -11.99 19.27 24.60
N ASP A 358 -13.08 18.56 24.89
CA ASP A 358 -13.58 18.37 26.24
C ASP A 358 -13.69 16.90 26.62
N GLY A 359 -13.23 16.57 27.83
CA GLY A 359 -13.22 15.21 28.36
C GLY A 359 -12.25 14.25 27.68
N GLU A 360 -12.47 12.96 27.95
CA GLU A 360 -11.68 11.84 27.42
C GLU A 360 -12.08 11.46 26.00
N ILE A 361 -11.21 10.69 25.33
CA ILE A 361 -11.50 10.10 24.02
C ILE A 361 -12.16 8.74 24.25
N PHE A 362 -13.20 8.42 23.50
CA PHE A 362 -13.95 7.17 23.66
C PHE A 362 -14.37 6.57 22.32
N TYR A 363 -14.54 5.26 22.29
CA TYR A 363 -15.10 4.58 21.12
C TYR A 363 -16.60 4.85 21.03
N ILE A 364 -17.15 4.86 19.81
CA ILE A 364 -18.59 5.02 19.60
C ILE A 364 -19.15 4.01 18.60
N LYS A 365 -20.47 3.81 18.67
CA LYS A 365 -21.26 3.27 17.57
C LYS A 365 -22.22 4.37 17.09
N PRO A 366 -22.10 4.87 15.86
CA PRO A 366 -22.96 5.92 15.35
C PRO A 366 -24.40 5.45 15.17
N GLN A 367 -25.34 6.37 15.26
CA GLN A 367 -26.75 6.22 14.93
C GLN A 367 -27.16 7.38 14.02
N GLN A 368 -28.31 7.28 13.35
CA GLN A 368 -28.75 8.32 12.41
C GLN A 368 -28.77 9.73 13.06
N SER A 369 -29.25 9.80 14.30
CA SER A 369 -29.12 10.97 15.17
C SER A 369 -28.41 10.58 16.47
N GLY A 370 -27.17 11.05 16.67
CA GLY A 370 -26.39 10.76 17.87
C GLY A 370 -25.57 9.46 17.79
N TYR A 371 -25.22 8.91 18.95
CA TYR A 371 -24.31 7.77 19.05
C TYR A 371 -24.45 7.04 20.39
N GLN A 372 -24.00 5.79 20.40
CA GLN A 372 -23.80 5.04 21.63
C GLN A 372 -22.32 5.09 22.04
N THR A 373 -22.05 5.67 23.21
CA THR A 373 -20.72 5.66 23.84
C THR A 373 -20.30 4.22 24.19
N LYS A 374 -19.03 3.91 23.96
CA LYS A 374 -18.37 2.65 24.33
C LYS A 374 -17.20 2.95 25.28
N ALA A 375 -16.24 2.04 25.38
CA ALA A 375 -15.11 2.19 26.29
C ALA A 375 -14.27 3.43 25.97
N ALA A 376 -13.70 4.04 27.01
CA ALA A 376 -12.69 5.08 26.87
C ALA A 376 -11.41 4.53 26.23
N LEU A 377 -10.79 5.33 25.36
CA LEU A 377 -9.47 5.05 24.79
C LEU A 377 -8.41 5.53 25.79
N LYS A 378 -7.72 4.59 26.42
CA LYS A 378 -6.63 4.90 27.35
C LYS A 378 -5.37 5.27 26.59
N LEU A 379 -4.88 6.48 26.82
CA LEU A 379 -3.63 6.98 26.25
C LEU A 379 -2.55 7.10 27.36
N PRO A 380 -1.26 6.89 27.03
CA PRO A 380 -0.17 7.03 28.01
C PRO A 380 -0.02 8.45 28.56
N VAL A 381 -0.29 9.46 27.72
CA VAL A 381 -0.37 10.87 28.14
C VAL A 381 -1.64 11.51 27.57
N LYS A 382 -2.08 12.61 28.20
CA LYS A 382 -3.27 13.35 27.76
C LYS A 382 -3.06 13.89 26.35
N ALA A 383 -4.02 13.64 25.48
CA ALA A 383 -4.02 14.03 24.07
C ALA A 383 -5.46 14.40 23.66
N ASN A 384 -5.61 15.23 22.63
CA ASN A 384 -6.89 15.41 21.96
C ASN A 384 -7.03 14.44 20.79
N ILE A 385 -8.25 14.25 20.28
CA ILE A 385 -8.55 13.24 19.26
C ILE A 385 -7.68 13.32 18.00
N TYR A 386 -7.12 14.49 17.66
CA TYR A 386 -6.37 14.72 16.42
C TYR A 386 -4.85 14.86 16.59
N ASP A 387 -4.32 14.85 17.81
CA ASP A 387 -2.91 15.18 18.06
C ASP A 387 -1.98 13.97 18.22
N PHE A 388 -2.46 12.72 18.13
CA PHE A 388 -1.66 11.53 18.40
C PHE A 388 -1.81 10.39 17.39
N TYR A 389 -0.84 9.46 17.44
CA TYR A 389 -0.94 8.11 16.88
C TYR A 389 -0.18 7.10 17.76
N LEU A 390 -0.77 5.93 18.02
CA LEU A 390 -0.17 4.86 18.83
C LEU A 390 0.37 3.73 17.94
N PHE A 391 1.62 3.32 18.16
CA PHE A 391 2.21 2.11 17.59
C PHE A 391 2.60 1.14 18.70
N GLY A 392 1.73 0.19 19.01
CA GLY A 392 1.99 -0.78 20.09
C GLY A 392 2.24 -0.09 21.43
N ASN A 393 3.51 -0.05 21.87
CA ASN A 393 3.93 0.53 23.14
C ASN A 393 4.45 1.97 23.04
N ILE A 394 4.49 2.57 21.86
CA ILE A 394 4.93 3.97 21.68
C ILE A 394 3.78 4.84 21.19
N MET A 395 3.78 6.11 21.57
CA MET A 395 2.83 7.11 21.10
C MET A 395 3.57 8.31 20.52
N PHE A 396 3.28 8.64 19.26
CA PHE A 396 3.63 9.93 18.69
C PHE A 396 2.54 10.94 19.04
N LYS A 397 2.94 12.15 19.44
CA LYS A 397 1.99 13.20 19.81
C LYS A 397 2.52 14.59 19.46
N TRP A 398 1.63 15.43 18.92
CA TRP A 398 1.85 16.86 18.80
C TRP A 398 1.73 17.55 20.15
N GLU A 399 2.62 18.51 20.35
CA GLU A 399 2.68 19.34 21.53
C GLU A 399 2.08 20.72 21.24
N ASP A 400 1.69 21.44 22.31
CA ASP A 400 1.00 22.72 22.17
C ASP A 400 1.87 23.81 21.51
N ASP A 401 3.18 23.66 21.59
CA ASP A 401 4.20 24.52 20.98
C ASP A 401 4.48 24.18 19.50
N GLY A 402 3.85 23.14 18.94
CA GLY A 402 4.07 22.70 17.56
C GLY A 402 5.26 21.75 17.38
N SER A 403 5.93 21.35 18.47
CA SER A 403 6.89 20.25 18.45
C SER A 403 6.19 18.90 18.46
N LEU A 404 6.91 17.85 18.07
CA LEU A 404 6.42 16.49 18.08
C LEU A 404 7.21 15.67 19.10
N ALA A 405 6.53 14.83 19.87
CA ALA A 405 7.14 14.00 20.90
C ALA A 405 6.76 12.51 20.76
N VAL A 406 7.63 11.65 21.27
CA VAL A 406 7.38 10.21 21.39
C VAL A 406 7.37 9.82 22.85
N TYR A 407 6.33 9.10 23.26
CA TYR A 407 6.14 8.60 24.62
C TYR A 407 6.10 7.08 24.65
N ASP A 408 6.57 6.48 25.74
CA ASP A 408 6.32 5.06 26.01
C ASP A 408 4.90 4.82 26.56
N ASN A 409 4.57 3.56 26.83
CA ASN A 409 3.26 3.16 27.36
C ASN A 409 3.01 3.59 28.81
N LYS A 410 4.02 4.11 29.52
CA LYS A 410 3.91 4.70 30.86
C LYS A 410 3.83 6.23 30.82
N GLY A 411 3.92 6.83 29.62
CA GLY A 411 3.90 8.26 29.41
C GLY A 411 5.25 8.95 29.63
N VAL A 412 6.36 8.21 29.62
CA VAL A 412 7.71 8.77 29.67
C VAL A 412 8.08 9.29 28.28
N SER A 413 8.52 10.56 28.20
CA SER A 413 9.03 11.14 26.95
C SER A 413 10.35 10.47 26.56
N LEU A 414 10.37 9.78 25.44
CA LEU A 414 11.54 9.12 24.87
C LEU A 414 12.30 10.03 23.89
N TRP A 415 11.58 10.92 23.22
CA TRP A 415 12.13 11.85 22.23
C TRP A 415 11.19 13.05 22.03
N ARG A 416 11.75 14.20 21.65
CA ARG A 416 11.03 15.40 21.23
C ARG A 416 11.81 16.08 20.11
N SER A 417 11.12 16.65 19.12
CA SER A 417 11.75 17.44 18.06
C SER A 417 12.45 18.66 18.68
N GLN A 418 13.62 19.02 18.14
CA GLN A 418 14.39 20.16 18.64
C GLN A 418 13.70 21.49 18.30
N GLU A 419 13.08 21.55 17.13
CA GLU A 419 12.32 22.69 16.64
C GLU A 419 10.84 22.32 16.44
N PRO A 420 9.91 23.28 16.52
CA PRO A 420 8.53 23.09 16.12
C PRO A 420 8.44 22.76 14.63
N LEU A 421 7.74 21.68 14.28
CA LEU A 421 7.54 21.30 12.88
C LEU A 421 6.38 22.10 12.27
N GLY A 422 5.43 22.60 13.04
CA GLY A 422 4.36 23.43 12.49
C GLY A 422 3.31 23.82 13.51
N TYR A 423 2.43 24.73 13.10
CA TYR A 423 1.35 25.23 13.94
C TYR A 423 0.01 24.90 13.31
N GLY A 424 -0.86 24.28 14.09
CA GLY A 424 -2.24 23.99 13.73
C GLY A 424 -3.13 25.23 13.67
N LEU A 425 -4.35 25.03 13.16
CA LEU A 425 -5.40 26.03 13.16
C LEU A 425 -5.79 26.35 14.61
N GLN A 426 -6.00 27.64 14.91
CA GLN A 426 -6.31 28.10 16.26
C GLN A 426 -7.70 28.74 16.32
N TYR A 427 -8.43 28.44 17.38
CA TYR A 427 -9.78 28.93 17.62
C TYR A 427 -9.87 29.53 19.02
N GLU A 428 -10.55 30.67 19.12
CA GLU A 428 -10.80 31.29 20.42
C GLU A 428 -11.73 30.42 21.26
N LYS A 429 -11.42 30.30 22.55
CA LYS A 429 -12.32 29.71 23.55
C LYS A 429 -13.31 30.77 23.98
N GLN A 430 -14.57 30.39 24.11
CA GLN A 430 -15.65 31.29 24.46
C GLN A 430 -16.16 31.09 25.87
N THR A 431 -16.64 32.20 26.43
CA THR A 431 -17.28 32.27 27.73
C THR A 431 -18.47 33.21 27.65
N GLY A 432 -19.45 33.02 28.53
CA GLY A 432 -20.60 33.92 28.64
C GLY A 432 -20.25 35.33 29.16
N ILE A 433 -18.97 35.62 29.42
CA ILE A 433 -18.47 36.90 29.94
C ILE A 433 -17.63 37.60 28.87
N ALA A 434 -18.18 38.64 28.24
CA ALA A 434 -17.64 39.30 27.04
C ALA A 434 -16.21 39.89 27.16
N MET A 435 -15.64 40.01 28.36
CA MET A 435 -14.28 40.55 28.60
C MET A 435 -13.24 39.51 29.05
N LEU A 436 -13.63 38.26 29.27
CA LEU A 436 -12.72 37.21 29.73
C LEU A 436 -12.21 36.39 28.53
N SER A 437 -10.92 36.48 28.21
CA SER A 437 -10.28 35.55 27.27
C SER A 437 -9.95 34.24 27.99
N LEU A 438 -10.45 33.12 27.47
CA LEU A 438 -10.06 31.78 27.93
C LEU A 438 -8.85 31.21 27.16
N GLY A 439 -8.25 32.01 26.28
CA GLY A 439 -7.19 31.58 25.36
C GLY A 439 -7.74 30.82 24.15
N LYS A 440 -6.87 30.05 23.48
CA LYS A 440 -7.18 29.34 22.24
C LYS A 440 -7.11 27.83 22.42
N TRP A 441 -7.85 27.09 21.59
CA TRP A 441 -7.65 25.66 21.33
C TRP A 441 -7.15 25.47 19.89
N LYS A 442 -6.47 24.34 19.62
CA LYS A 442 -5.72 24.14 18.37
C LYS A 442 -6.02 22.80 17.72
N VAL A 443 -6.16 22.78 16.39
CA VAL A 443 -6.23 21.57 15.57
C VAL A 443 -4.94 21.45 14.78
N GLN A 444 -4.10 20.48 15.15
CA GLN A 444 -2.80 20.27 14.53
C GLN A 444 -2.91 19.60 13.15
N SER A 445 -1.84 19.70 12.37
CA SER A 445 -1.70 18.97 11.11
C SER A 445 -1.87 17.46 11.32
N ARG A 446 -2.52 16.80 10.37
CA ARG A 446 -2.83 15.37 10.43
C ARG A 446 -1.58 14.49 10.58
N ILE A 447 -1.67 13.53 11.49
CA ILE A 447 -0.73 12.40 11.62
C ILE A 447 -1.36 11.18 10.95
N LYS A 448 -0.67 10.60 9.96
CA LYS A 448 -1.05 9.32 9.34
C LYS A 448 0.04 8.27 9.56
N PRO A 449 -0.34 7.02 9.85
CA PRO A 449 0.62 5.93 9.95
C PRO A 449 1.16 5.60 8.55
N LEU A 450 2.46 5.33 8.47
CA LEU A 450 3.08 4.67 7.32
C LEU A 450 4.19 3.78 7.87
N SER A 451 4.19 2.49 7.52
CA SER A 451 5.14 1.53 8.08
C SER A 451 5.04 1.44 9.62
N ASN A 452 6.18 1.52 10.31
CA ASN A 452 6.40 1.63 11.74
C ASN A 452 6.59 3.10 12.19
N GLY A 453 6.20 4.07 11.35
CA GLY A 453 6.37 5.49 11.62
C GLY A 453 5.13 6.31 11.29
N ILE A 454 5.26 7.62 11.37
CA ILE A 454 4.19 8.55 11.01
C ILE A 454 4.63 9.53 9.95
N ILE A 455 3.69 9.91 9.10
CA ILE A 455 3.82 11.06 8.21
C ILE A 455 3.32 12.30 8.95
N VAL A 456 4.12 13.37 8.90
CA VAL A 456 3.78 14.68 9.44
C VAL A 456 4.16 15.79 8.45
N ILE A 457 3.52 16.95 8.60
CA ILE A 457 3.81 18.14 7.82
C ILE A 457 4.76 19.02 8.65
N GLU A 458 5.94 19.30 8.11
CA GLU A 458 6.77 20.43 8.52
C GLU A 458 6.33 21.68 7.73
N LYS A 459 6.14 22.82 8.39
CA LYS A 459 5.77 24.10 7.80
C LYS A 459 6.71 25.20 8.25
N LYS A 460 7.41 25.83 7.30
CA LYS A 460 8.32 26.95 7.57
C LYS A 460 7.60 28.28 7.38
N PRO A 461 7.47 29.12 8.42
CA PRO A 461 6.71 30.37 8.34
C PRO A 461 7.36 31.38 7.38
N LEU A 462 6.54 32.23 6.74
CA LEU A 462 7.00 33.25 5.80
C LEU A 462 7.95 34.29 6.41
N LEU A 463 7.70 34.67 7.65
CA LEU A 463 8.54 35.54 8.46
C LEU A 463 8.98 34.75 9.69
N GLY A 464 10.26 34.83 10.07
CA GLY A 464 10.85 34.07 11.19
C GLY A 464 10.30 34.38 12.59
N LEU A 465 9.14 35.03 12.68
CA LEU A 465 8.41 35.28 13.91
C LEU A 465 7.30 34.22 14.06
N VAL A 466 7.56 33.28 14.97
CA VAL A 466 6.71 32.13 15.35
C VAL A 466 5.25 32.50 15.66
N ASN A 467 4.96 33.74 16.07
CA ASN A 467 3.63 34.18 16.49
C ASN A 467 2.74 34.76 15.37
N VAL A 468 3.21 34.80 14.12
CA VAL A 468 2.46 35.41 12.98
C VAL A 468 2.22 34.39 11.86
N SER A 469 1.73 33.20 12.22
CA SER A 469 1.19 32.21 11.26
C SER A 469 -0.01 32.71 10.44
N THR A 470 -0.46 33.95 10.67
CA THR A 470 -1.54 34.61 9.92
C THR A 470 -1.16 35.04 8.51
N LEU A 471 0.14 35.12 8.18
CA LEU A 471 0.63 35.54 6.85
C LEU A 471 0.92 34.37 5.90
N GLY A 472 0.78 33.13 6.38
CA GLY A 472 1.02 31.90 5.64
C GLY A 472 2.46 31.37 5.78
N TYR A 473 2.78 30.38 4.93
CA TYR A 473 4.05 29.63 4.99
C TYR A 473 4.86 29.80 3.71
N LYS A 474 6.20 29.84 3.87
CA LYS A 474 7.14 29.98 2.75
C LYS A 474 7.27 28.67 2.02
N SER A 475 7.38 27.60 2.79
CA SER A 475 7.54 26.24 2.31
C SER A 475 7.02 25.24 3.33
N SER A 476 6.74 24.04 2.87
CA SER A 476 6.35 22.90 3.69
C SER A 476 6.92 21.61 3.12
N THR A 477 7.13 20.63 3.99
CA THR A 477 7.72 19.33 3.65
C THR A 477 6.94 18.24 4.36
N LEU A 478 6.69 17.10 3.70
CA LEU A 478 6.21 15.90 4.41
C LEU A 478 7.40 15.09 4.91
N HIS A 479 7.35 14.68 6.17
CA HIS A 479 8.37 13.86 6.82
C HIS A 479 7.79 12.53 7.27
N LEU A 480 8.53 11.44 7.04
CA LEU A 480 8.31 10.13 7.61
C LEU A 480 9.22 10.01 8.85
N LEU A 481 8.61 9.93 10.03
CA LEU A 481 9.31 9.81 11.29
C LEU A 481 9.14 8.39 11.83
N GLN A 482 10.24 7.64 11.90
CA GLN A 482 10.25 6.24 12.30
C GLN A 482 11.02 6.06 13.62
N TRP A 483 10.39 5.37 14.57
CA TRP A 483 11.05 5.02 15.82
C TRP A 483 11.97 3.81 15.64
N THR A 484 13.26 4.00 15.91
CA THR A 484 14.29 2.96 15.73
C THR A 484 14.55 2.13 16.99
N GLY A 485 13.93 2.48 18.12
CA GLY A 485 14.21 1.89 19.43
C GLY A 485 15.11 2.77 20.32
N ILE A 486 15.92 3.63 19.71
CA ILE A 486 16.81 4.57 20.41
C ILE A 486 16.57 6.04 20.05
N GLY A 487 15.88 6.30 18.95
CA GLY A 487 15.61 7.65 18.46
C GLY A 487 14.65 7.64 17.27
N ILE A 488 14.58 8.80 16.60
CA ILE A 488 13.79 8.99 15.39
C ILE A 488 14.71 9.03 14.18
N GLU A 489 14.39 8.21 13.20
CA GLU A 489 14.84 8.37 11.82
C GLU A 489 13.84 9.27 11.10
N ASP A 490 14.33 10.37 10.54
CA ASP A 490 13.54 11.38 9.85
C ASP A 490 13.89 11.39 8.36
N THR A 491 12.91 11.03 7.53
CA THR A 491 13.05 10.99 6.07
C THR A 491 12.07 11.97 5.42
N SER A 492 12.58 12.95 4.67
CA SER A 492 11.74 13.82 3.85
C SER A 492 11.11 13.03 2.71
N ILE A 493 9.77 13.00 2.70
CA ILE A 493 8.93 12.27 1.74
C ILE A 493 8.75 13.07 0.46
N THR A 494 8.66 14.39 0.60
CA THR A 494 8.57 15.34 -0.51
C THR A 494 9.83 16.17 -0.56
N GLU A 495 10.16 16.69 -1.75
CA GLU A 495 11.01 17.88 -1.81
C GLU A 495 10.33 19.05 -1.07
N GLU A 496 11.10 20.10 -0.74
CA GLU A 496 10.56 21.30 -0.09
C GLU A 496 9.56 21.98 -1.04
N MET A 497 8.27 21.90 -0.71
CA MET A 497 7.19 22.45 -1.53
C MET A 497 7.01 23.93 -1.20
N SER A 498 6.95 24.79 -2.22
CA SER A 498 6.73 26.22 -2.01
C SER A 498 5.29 26.49 -1.54
N GLY A 499 5.16 27.11 -0.38
CA GLY A 499 3.88 27.43 0.25
C GLY A 499 3.51 26.53 1.43
N GLU A 500 2.21 26.33 1.62
CA GLU A 500 1.64 25.56 2.72
C GLU A 500 1.06 24.24 2.23
N ILE A 501 1.52 23.11 2.77
CA ILE A 501 0.79 21.85 2.62
C ILE A 501 -0.44 21.91 3.54
N LEU A 502 -1.64 21.87 2.93
CA LEU A 502 -2.93 21.97 3.61
C LEU A 502 -3.35 20.62 4.18
N ASP A 503 -3.25 19.56 3.38
CA ASP A 503 -3.61 18.19 3.73
C ASP A 503 -2.94 17.22 2.77
N TYR A 504 -2.90 15.94 3.13
CA TYR A 504 -2.36 14.87 2.31
C TYR A 504 -3.13 13.56 2.51
N ALA A 505 -3.06 12.70 1.50
CA ALA A 505 -3.59 11.36 1.52
C ALA A 505 -2.59 10.37 0.93
N VAL A 506 -2.54 9.17 1.52
CA VAL A 506 -1.63 8.10 1.12
C VAL A 506 -2.47 6.97 0.55
N SER A 507 -2.14 6.53 -0.66
CA SER A 507 -2.57 5.24 -1.20
C SER A 507 -1.38 4.29 -1.31
N SER A 508 -1.61 3.05 -1.73
CA SER A 508 -0.61 1.98 -1.82
C SER A 508 0.67 2.39 -2.55
N ASP A 509 0.56 3.16 -3.64
CA ASP A 509 1.66 3.53 -4.54
C ASP A 509 1.81 5.04 -4.78
N LYS A 510 0.88 5.84 -4.22
CA LYS A 510 0.80 7.28 -4.50
C LYS A 510 0.58 8.10 -3.25
N LEU A 511 1.22 9.27 -3.24
CA LEU A 511 1.00 10.32 -2.27
C LEU A 511 0.28 11.49 -2.95
N PHE A 512 -0.79 11.95 -2.33
CA PHE A 512 -1.59 13.07 -2.79
C PHE A 512 -1.39 14.22 -1.82
N VAL A 513 -0.91 15.37 -2.31
CA VAL A 513 -0.55 16.51 -1.47
C VAL A 513 -1.25 17.76 -1.96
N LEU A 514 -2.08 18.36 -1.11
CA LEU A 514 -2.69 19.66 -1.38
C LEU A 514 -1.78 20.78 -0.88
N VAL A 515 -1.39 21.66 -1.79
CA VAL A 515 -0.49 22.79 -1.52
C VAL A 515 -1.17 24.10 -1.86
N LYS A 516 -1.09 25.06 -0.94
CA LYS A 516 -1.47 26.45 -1.16
C LYS A 516 -0.22 27.28 -1.41
N PRO A 517 -0.17 28.14 -2.45
CA PRO A 517 0.98 29.00 -2.71
C PRO A 517 1.32 29.92 -1.53
N PRO A 518 2.57 30.41 -1.43
CA PRO A 518 2.93 31.44 -0.46
C PRO A 518 1.99 32.65 -0.54
N PHE A 519 1.60 33.21 0.62
CA PHE A 519 0.60 34.26 0.74
C PHE A 519 -0.80 33.91 0.18
N GLY A 520 -1.03 32.65 -0.21
CA GLY A 520 -2.23 32.22 -0.92
C GLY A 520 -2.37 32.79 -2.33
N PHE A 521 -1.32 33.37 -2.90
CA PHE A 521 -1.40 34.19 -4.11
C PHE A 521 -0.27 33.89 -5.09
N ASN A 522 -0.62 33.71 -6.36
CA ASN A 522 0.33 33.49 -7.46
C ASN A 522 0.34 34.70 -8.43
N PRO A 523 1.33 35.60 -8.35
CA PRO A 523 1.38 36.83 -9.15
C PRO A 523 1.44 36.58 -10.66
N LYS A 524 2.02 35.45 -11.09
CA LYS A 524 2.16 35.12 -12.52
C LYS A 524 0.79 34.95 -13.19
N ARG A 525 -0.23 34.53 -12.44
CA ARG A 525 -1.60 34.32 -12.96
C ARG A 525 -2.34 35.62 -13.23
N LEU A 526 -2.09 36.64 -12.41
CA LEU A 526 -2.62 37.98 -12.66
C LEU A 526 -2.15 38.50 -14.03
N LEU A 527 -0.89 38.22 -14.40
CA LEU A 527 -0.32 38.57 -15.70
C LEU A 527 -0.91 37.74 -16.86
N GLN A 528 -1.55 36.61 -16.56
CA GLN A 528 -2.18 35.71 -17.52
C GLN A 528 -3.71 35.91 -17.61
N GLY A 529 -4.27 36.83 -16.83
CA GLY A 529 -5.72 37.08 -16.78
C GLY A 529 -6.51 36.00 -16.01
N GLU A 530 -5.84 35.17 -15.22
CA GLU A 530 -6.47 34.09 -14.44
C GLU A 530 -6.57 34.44 -12.95
N SER A 531 -7.41 33.70 -12.19
CA SER A 531 -7.50 33.85 -10.74
C SER A 531 -6.14 33.59 -10.07
N PRO A 532 -5.58 34.53 -9.31
CA PRO A 532 -4.29 34.32 -8.66
C PRO A 532 -4.36 33.46 -7.40
N PHE A 533 -5.58 33.13 -6.93
CA PHE A 533 -5.81 32.26 -5.79
C PHE A 533 -6.11 30.85 -6.26
N GLU A 534 -5.32 29.87 -5.81
CA GLU A 534 -5.45 28.46 -6.19
C GLU A 534 -4.97 27.54 -5.06
N THR A 535 -5.44 26.30 -5.10
CA THR A 535 -4.84 25.17 -4.41
C THR A 535 -4.29 24.24 -5.49
N ILE A 536 -3.13 23.65 -5.27
CA ILE A 536 -2.50 22.70 -6.21
C ILE A 536 -2.53 21.32 -5.58
N LEU A 537 -3.04 20.33 -6.30
CA LEU A 537 -2.89 18.92 -5.96
C LEU A 537 -1.66 18.37 -6.68
N HIS A 538 -0.66 17.96 -5.92
CA HIS A 538 0.46 17.18 -6.42
C HIS A 538 0.19 15.69 -6.19
N ILE A 539 0.43 14.88 -7.22
CA ILE A 539 0.46 13.42 -7.11
C ILE A 539 1.90 12.98 -7.26
N LEU A 540 2.42 12.31 -6.25
CA LEU A 540 3.77 11.79 -6.20
C LEU A 540 3.72 10.26 -6.17
N SER A 541 4.74 9.62 -6.75
CA SER A 541 4.91 8.17 -6.60
C SER A 541 5.60 7.89 -5.28
N PHE A 542 5.23 6.83 -4.57
CA PHE A 542 6.25 6.16 -3.77
C PHE A 542 7.16 5.42 -4.74
N LYS A 543 8.48 5.48 -4.58
CA LYS A 543 9.36 4.55 -5.30
C LYS A 543 9.56 3.33 -4.42
N TYR A 544 9.65 2.18 -5.07
CA TYR A 544 9.92 0.91 -4.39
C TYR A 544 11.40 0.57 -4.53
#